data_AF-A0A813F2J2-F1
#
_entry.id   AF-A0A813F2J2-F1
#
_cell.length_a   1.000
_cell.length_b   1.000
_cell.length_c   1.000
_cell.angle_alpha   90.00
_cell.angle_beta   90.00
_cell.angle_gamma   90.00
#
_symmetry.space_group_name_H-M   'P 1'
#
loop_
_entity.id
_entity.type
_entity.pdbx_description
1 polymer ?
#
loop_
_entity_poly.entity_id
_entity_poly.type
_entity_poly.pdbx_seq_one_letter_code
_entity_poly.pdbx_strand_id
1 'polypeptide(L)'
;MAAADRMADIVRQASFILKNAKGKTSRQLAEELSSVELLTAEDFEPVARALVRSFDGSLRILDSPTTCKAEAARARKRLAMIVTLIGHLHLVKLVARKVIHRILADLIPPGDGLESDQVTGITVSLPAEFRVLCSYTLLKVVGHALADVDACHLVAFIGKLVELTAKSSFGAPTRRLVEELREISTTSWQPKRVLTVRAEMVASHVEVSCTNMGGEQVCAFNLMASAKIPDLVAEVKSQILNPFEALTLILETGVLLPHDDETTVGDLLRDLHE
;
A
#
# COMPACT_ATOMS: atom_id res chain seq x y z
N MET A 1 -12.77 23.54 -21.92
CA MET A 1 -11.47 23.74 -22.62
C MET A 1 -10.29 23.68 -21.67
N ALA A 2 -10.21 24.52 -20.63
CA ALA A 2 -9.03 24.59 -19.74
C ALA A 2 -8.62 23.30 -18.96
N ALA A 3 -9.50 22.31 -18.80
CA ALA A 3 -9.17 21.03 -18.15
C ALA A 3 -8.56 20.00 -19.14
N ALA A 4 -9.03 20.00 -20.39
CA ALA A 4 -8.54 19.08 -21.42
C ALA A 4 -7.11 19.43 -21.86
N ASP A 5 -6.80 20.72 -21.95
CA ASP A 5 -5.45 21.20 -22.30
C ASP A 5 -4.45 20.91 -21.16
N ARG A 6 -4.88 21.09 -19.90
CA ARG A 6 -4.10 20.67 -18.72
C ARG A 6 -3.85 19.17 -18.72
N MET A 7 -4.88 18.37 -18.99
CA MET A 7 -4.75 16.91 -19.09
C MET A 7 -3.77 16.49 -20.19
N ALA A 8 -3.80 17.16 -21.35
CA ALA A 8 -2.88 16.89 -22.46
C ALA A 8 -1.43 17.24 -22.12
N ASP A 9 -1.20 18.32 -21.36
CA ASP A 9 0.13 18.70 -20.88
C ASP A 9 0.66 17.71 -19.84
N ILE A 10 -0.18 17.26 -18.91
CA ILE A 10 0.22 16.27 -17.91
C ILE A 10 0.58 14.93 -18.58
N VAL A 11 -0.26 14.44 -19.51
CA VAL A 11 0.04 13.23 -20.26
C VAL A 11 1.33 13.38 -21.06
N ARG A 12 1.62 14.58 -21.60
CA ARG A 12 2.86 14.87 -22.32
C ARG A 12 4.07 14.84 -21.39
N GLN A 13 3.99 15.43 -20.20
CA GLN A 13 5.05 15.43 -19.20
C GLN A 13 5.32 14.02 -18.65
N ALA A 14 4.27 13.29 -18.28
CA ALA A 14 4.39 11.89 -17.85
C ALA A 14 4.97 11.01 -18.97
N SER A 15 4.52 11.20 -20.22
CA SER A 15 5.08 10.48 -21.37
C SER A 15 6.54 10.84 -21.63
N PHE A 16 6.94 12.09 -21.39
CA PHE A 16 8.32 12.54 -21.50
C PHE A 16 9.21 11.89 -20.44
N ILE A 17 8.75 11.84 -19.18
CA ILE A 17 9.43 11.15 -18.08
C ILE A 17 9.60 9.66 -18.41
N LEU A 18 8.54 9.00 -18.87
CA LEU A 18 8.57 7.59 -19.25
C LEU A 18 9.46 7.32 -20.48
N LYS A 19 9.50 8.22 -21.47
CA LYS A 19 10.40 8.12 -22.63
C LYS A 19 11.87 8.32 -22.24
N ASN A 20 12.14 9.11 -21.21
CA ASN A 20 13.48 9.37 -20.69
C ASN A 20 13.84 8.49 -19.48
N ALA A 21 13.11 7.40 -19.27
CA ALA A 21 13.32 6.46 -18.17
C ALA A 21 14.62 5.63 -18.27
N LYS A 22 15.39 5.78 -19.35
CA LYS A 22 16.61 5.00 -19.58
C LYS A 22 17.65 5.32 -18.50
N GLY A 23 17.97 4.32 -17.68
CA GLY A 23 18.92 4.45 -16.57
C GLY A 23 18.31 4.89 -15.24
N LYS A 24 16.99 5.15 -15.19
CA LYS A 24 16.28 5.51 -13.96
C LYS A 24 15.66 4.28 -13.29
N THR A 25 15.65 4.27 -11.96
CA THR A 25 14.93 3.28 -11.16
C THR A 25 13.43 3.56 -11.16
N SER A 26 12.61 2.56 -10.85
CA SER A 26 11.15 2.73 -10.72
C SER A 26 10.76 3.78 -9.68
N ARG A 27 11.56 3.92 -8.62
CA ARG A 27 11.36 4.91 -7.56
C ARG A 27 11.62 6.33 -8.04
N GLN A 28 12.74 6.56 -8.72
CA GLN A 28 13.06 7.86 -9.32
C GLN A 28 12.00 8.31 -10.32
N LEU A 29 11.46 7.36 -11.11
CA LEU A 29 10.36 7.64 -12.03
C LEU A 29 9.07 8.02 -11.30
N ALA A 30 8.75 7.36 -10.19
CA ALA A 30 7.58 7.70 -9.39
C ALA A 30 7.71 9.06 -8.71
N GLU A 31 8.91 9.40 -8.22
CA GLU A 31 9.22 10.71 -7.64
C GLU A 31 9.10 11.81 -8.72
N GLU A 32 9.64 11.61 -9.92
CA GLU A 32 9.48 12.55 -11.04
C GLU A 32 8.03 12.66 -11.53
N LEU A 33 7.26 11.57 -11.50
CA LEU A 33 5.84 11.62 -11.83
C LEU A 33 5.00 12.31 -10.75
N SER A 34 5.47 12.30 -9.49
CA SER A 34 4.82 12.99 -8.38
C SER A 34 5.08 14.50 -8.35
N SER A 35 6.15 14.97 -9.02
CA SER A 35 6.47 16.40 -9.12
C SER A 35 5.80 17.11 -10.29
N VAL A 36 5.10 16.37 -11.16
CA VAL A 36 4.19 16.95 -12.17
C VAL A 36 3.00 17.55 -11.41
N GLU A 37 2.89 18.88 -11.47
CA GLU A 37 1.93 19.72 -10.71
C GLU A 37 0.58 19.03 -10.48
N LEU A 38 0.34 18.70 -9.20
CA LEU A 38 -0.90 18.21 -8.58
C LEU A 38 -1.90 17.60 -9.56
N LEU A 39 -1.50 16.49 -10.18
CA LEU A 39 -2.44 15.50 -10.69
C LEU A 39 -3.42 15.17 -9.56
N THR A 40 -4.67 15.62 -9.68
CA THR A 40 -5.74 15.20 -8.79
C THR A 40 -6.02 13.71 -9.01
N ALA A 41 -6.73 13.06 -8.09
CA ALA A 41 -7.14 11.67 -8.29
C ALA A 41 -7.91 11.44 -9.61
N GLU A 42 -8.53 12.49 -10.16
CA GLU A 42 -9.23 12.48 -11.46
C GLU A 42 -8.26 12.53 -12.65
N ASP A 43 -7.13 13.24 -12.53
CA ASP A 43 -6.13 13.37 -13.60
C ASP A 43 -5.21 12.14 -13.73
N PHE A 44 -5.16 11.28 -12.71
CA PHE A 44 -4.39 10.02 -12.75
C PHE A 44 -5.10 8.90 -13.49
N GLU A 45 -6.41 8.99 -13.66
CA GLU A 45 -7.18 7.90 -14.26
C GLU A 45 -6.74 7.59 -15.72
N PRO A 46 -6.43 8.58 -16.59
CA PRO A 46 -5.82 8.33 -17.91
C PRO A 46 -4.42 7.69 -17.84
N VAL A 47 -3.59 8.06 -16.87
CA VAL A 47 -2.24 7.51 -16.69
C VAL A 47 -2.31 6.07 -16.17
N ALA A 48 -3.16 5.82 -15.17
CA ALA A 48 -3.49 4.48 -14.70
C ALA A 48 -4.10 3.64 -15.83
N ARG A 49 -5.02 4.19 -16.64
CA ARG A 49 -5.54 3.52 -17.85
C ARG A 49 -4.45 3.27 -18.89
N ALA A 50 -3.50 4.16 -19.09
CA ALA A 50 -2.38 3.95 -20.03
C ALA A 50 -1.41 2.88 -19.52
N LEU A 51 -1.14 2.84 -18.22
CA LEU A 51 -0.34 1.81 -17.57
C LEU A 51 -1.03 0.44 -17.61
N VAL A 52 -2.34 0.39 -17.32
CA VAL A 52 -3.16 -0.81 -17.48
C VAL A 52 -3.21 -1.23 -18.95
N ARG A 53 -3.40 -0.32 -19.91
CA ARG A 53 -3.31 -0.65 -21.36
C ARG A 53 -1.93 -1.13 -21.77
N SER A 54 -0.85 -0.63 -21.17
CA SER A 54 0.52 -1.08 -21.43
C SER A 54 0.79 -2.46 -20.80
N PHE A 55 0.21 -2.70 -19.62
CA PHE A 55 0.14 -4.01 -18.98
C PHE A 55 -0.62 -4.99 -19.89
N ASP A 56 -1.82 -4.65 -20.33
CA ASP A 56 -2.66 -5.41 -21.28
C ASP A 56 -1.94 -5.66 -22.62
N GLY A 57 -1.25 -4.65 -23.15
CA GLY A 57 -0.47 -4.79 -24.37
C GLY A 57 0.68 -5.79 -24.21
N SER A 58 1.37 -5.74 -23.06
CA SER A 58 2.44 -6.70 -22.74
C SER A 58 1.90 -8.10 -22.53
N LEU A 59 0.72 -8.22 -21.90
CA LEU A 59 -0.03 -9.45 -21.72
C LEU A 59 -0.44 -10.08 -23.06
N ARG A 60 -1.00 -9.30 -23.99
CA ARG A 60 -1.39 -9.78 -25.34
C ARG A 60 -0.21 -10.26 -26.17
N ILE A 61 0.94 -9.59 -26.07
CA ILE A 61 2.18 -10.07 -26.72
C ILE A 61 2.56 -11.45 -26.17
N LEU A 62 2.39 -11.69 -24.86
CA LEU A 62 2.72 -12.96 -24.22
C LEU A 62 1.71 -14.08 -24.52
N ASP A 63 0.47 -13.72 -24.85
CA ASP A 63 -0.59 -14.68 -25.22
C ASP A 63 -0.53 -15.09 -26.70
N SER A 64 0.20 -14.34 -27.53
CA SER A 64 0.28 -14.62 -28.97
C SER A 64 1.15 -15.86 -29.26
N PRO A 65 0.64 -16.87 -29.99
CA PRO A 65 1.36 -18.11 -30.30
C PRO A 65 2.53 -17.90 -31.28
N THR A 66 2.59 -16.73 -31.93
CA THR A 66 3.65 -16.38 -32.89
C THR A 66 4.80 -15.59 -32.25
N THR A 67 4.71 -15.24 -30.97
CA THR A 67 5.71 -14.43 -30.30
C THR A 67 7.00 -15.20 -30.12
N CYS A 68 8.10 -14.66 -30.66
CA CYS A 68 9.40 -15.31 -30.51
C CYS A 68 9.91 -15.24 -29.05
N LYS A 69 10.80 -16.16 -28.66
CA LYS A 69 11.35 -16.21 -27.29
C LYS A 69 11.96 -14.89 -26.82
N ALA A 70 12.59 -14.13 -27.72
CA ALA A 70 13.20 -12.84 -27.41
C ALA A 70 12.16 -11.75 -27.12
N GLU A 71 11.07 -11.71 -27.88
CA GLU A 71 9.96 -10.79 -27.63
C GLU A 71 9.21 -11.14 -26.35
N ALA A 72 8.97 -12.42 -26.09
CA ALA A 72 8.38 -12.88 -24.83
C ALA A 72 9.28 -12.54 -23.63
N ALA A 73 10.60 -12.61 -23.75
CA ALA A 73 11.52 -12.18 -22.69
C ALA A 73 11.45 -10.65 -22.45
N ARG A 74 11.39 -9.84 -23.52
CA ARG A 74 11.24 -8.39 -23.43
C ARG A 74 9.89 -7.98 -22.83
N ALA A 75 8.81 -8.63 -23.24
CA ALA A 75 7.47 -8.39 -22.71
C ALA A 75 7.37 -8.76 -21.23
N ARG A 76 7.97 -9.88 -20.79
CA ARG A 76 8.07 -10.23 -19.37
C ARG A 76 8.86 -9.20 -18.56
N LYS A 77 10.03 -8.77 -19.06
CA LYS A 77 10.81 -7.72 -18.40
C LYS A 77 10.02 -6.42 -18.27
N ARG A 78 9.31 -6.03 -19.34
CA ARG A 78 8.45 -4.85 -19.35
C ARG A 78 7.29 -4.99 -18.35
N LEU A 79 6.63 -6.13 -18.29
CA LEU A 79 5.54 -6.38 -17.35
C LEU A 79 6.01 -6.26 -15.89
N ALA A 80 7.16 -6.87 -15.55
CA ALA A 80 7.73 -6.73 -14.22
C ALA A 80 8.02 -5.27 -13.86
N MET A 81 8.59 -4.48 -14.79
CA MET A 81 8.82 -3.04 -14.57
C MET A 81 7.52 -2.26 -14.38
N ILE A 82 6.47 -2.57 -15.16
CA ILE A 82 5.16 -1.92 -15.04
C ILE A 82 4.55 -2.23 -13.68
N VAL A 83 4.59 -3.48 -13.23
CA VAL A 83 4.08 -3.89 -11.91
C VAL A 83 4.81 -3.15 -10.79
N THR A 84 6.14 -3.09 -10.84
CA THR A 84 6.93 -2.32 -9.86
C THR A 84 6.58 -0.84 -9.89
N LEU A 85 6.45 -0.24 -11.08
CA LEU A 85 6.10 1.17 -11.23
C LEU A 85 4.72 1.46 -10.65
N ILE A 86 3.71 0.63 -10.95
CA ILE A 86 2.36 0.76 -10.39
C ILE A 86 2.41 0.70 -8.85
N GLY A 87 3.22 -0.20 -8.28
CA GLY A 87 3.43 -0.25 -6.83
C GLY A 87 3.97 1.05 -6.25
N HIS A 88 4.99 1.64 -6.88
CA HIS A 88 5.54 2.92 -6.41
C HIS A 88 4.54 4.06 -6.58
N LEU A 89 3.81 4.11 -7.70
CA LEU A 89 2.75 5.09 -7.92
C LEU A 89 1.63 4.99 -6.87
N HIS A 90 1.36 3.79 -6.35
CA HIS A 90 0.43 3.63 -5.24
C HIS A 90 0.96 4.26 -3.94
N LEU A 91 2.24 4.08 -3.62
CA LEU A 91 2.86 4.67 -2.41
C LEU A 91 2.82 6.20 -2.41
N VAL A 92 2.92 6.82 -3.60
CA VAL A 92 2.76 8.28 -3.76
C VAL A 92 1.30 8.71 -4.01
N LYS A 93 0.32 7.84 -3.75
CA LYS A 93 -1.14 8.09 -3.86
C LYS A 93 -1.65 8.41 -5.27
N LEU A 94 -0.86 8.06 -6.29
CA LEU A 94 -1.18 8.27 -7.70
C LEU A 94 -1.97 7.10 -8.31
N VAL A 95 -1.89 5.92 -7.69
CA VAL A 95 -2.71 4.75 -8.04
C VAL A 95 -3.59 4.36 -6.87
N ALA A 96 -4.90 4.30 -7.12
CA ALA A 96 -5.88 3.89 -6.12
C ALA A 96 -5.66 2.43 -5.69
N ARG A 97 -5.84 2.17 -4.39
CA ARG A 97 -5.72 0.84 -3.78
C ARG A 97 -6.50 -0.25 -4.53
N LYS A 98 -7.73 0.06 -4.99
CA LYS A 98 -8.57 -0.86 -5.78
C LYS A 98 -7.86 -1.42 -7.03
N VAL A 99 -6.97 -0.64 -7.65
CA VAL A 99 -6.19 -1.08 -8.82
C VAL A 99 -5.14 -2.11 -8.42
N ILE A 100 -4.52 -1.95 -7.25
CA ILE A 100 -3.55 -2.92 -6.71
C ILE A 100 -4.21 -4.27 -6.45
N HIS A 101 -5.35 -4.31 -5.75
CA HIS A 101 -6.07 -5.56 -5.50
C HIS A 101 -6.50 -6.24 -6.81
N ARG A 102 -6.96 -5.45 -7.77
CA ARG A 102 -7.34 -5.92 -9.10
C ARG A 102 -6.16 -6.56 -9.85
N ILE A 103 -5.00 -5.91 -9.87
CA ILE A 103 -3.78 -6.48 -10.49
C ILE A 103 -3.36 -7.77 -9.77
N LEU A 104 -3.43 -7.82 -8.43
CA LEU A 104 -3.14 -9.03 -7.67
C LEU A 104 -4.12 -10.17 -8.01
N ALA A 105 -5.40 -9.87 -8.19
CA ALA A 105 -6.41 -10.84 -8.61
C ALA A 105 -6.21 -11.34 -10.05
N ASP A 106 -5.71 -10.49 -10.96
CA ASP A 106 -5.38 -10.92 -12.33
C ASP A 106 -4.10 -11.78 -12.36
N LEU A 107 -3.14 -11.54 -11.45
CA LEU A 107 -1.91 -12.33 -11.35
C LEU A 107 -2.15 -13.65 -10.60
N ILE A 108 -2.97 -13.67 -9.55
CA ILE A 108 -3.26 -14.85 -8.75
C ILE A 108 -4.67 -15.31 -9.13
N PRO A 109 -4.82 -16.37 -9.96
CA PRO A 109 -6.14 -16.81 -10.37
C PRO A 109 -7.00 -17.12 -9.14
N PRO A 110 -8.30 -16.77 -9.16
CA PRO A 110 -9.17 -17.03 -8.03
C PRO A 110 -9.23 -18.55 -7.78
N GLY A 111 -8.74 -18.98 -6.62
CA GLY A 111 -9.28 -20.17 -5.98
C GLY A 111 -10.71 -19.87 -5.49
N ASP A 112 -11.55 -20.89 -5.47
CA ASP A 112 -12.98 -20.85 -5.14
C ASP A 112 -13.27 -19.78 -4.05
N GLY A 113 -14.04 -18.73 -4.39
CA GLY A 113 -14.57 -17.77 -3.42
C GLY A 113 -14.06 -16.32 -3.46
N LEU A 114 -13.23 -15.91 -4.42
CA LEU A 114 -13.08 -14.47 -4.74
C LEU A 114 -13.82 -14.18 -6.05
N GLU A 115 -14.97 -13.51 -5.97
CA GLU A 115 -15.65 -12.97 -7.15
C GLU A 115 -14.68 -12.04 -7.88
N SER A 116 -14.29 -12.43 -9.08
CA SER A 116 -13.37 -11.67 -9.92
C SER A 116 -14.19 -10.93 -10.96
N ASP A 117 -14.39 -9.64 -10.72
CA ASP A 117 -14.57 -8.67 -11.80
C ASP A 117 -13.22 -8.58 -12.52
N GLN A 118 -13.00 -9.51 -13.47
CA GLN A 118 -11.80 -9.52 -14.32
C GLN A 118 -11.61 -8.14 -14.95
N VAL A 119 -10.45 -7.51 -14.75
CA VAL A 119 -10.18 -6.17 -15.27
C VAL A 119 -10.13 -6.15 -16.79
N THR A 120 -9.71 -7.26 -17.39
CA THR A 120 -9.28 -7.27 -18.80
C THR A 120 -10.10 -8.20 -19.67
N GLY A 121 -10.80 -9.20 -19.10
CA GLY A 121 -11.38 -10.31 -19.86
C GLY A 121 -10.34 -11.10 -20.68
N ILE A 122 -9.04 -10.86 -20.45
CA ILE A 122 -7.95 -11.55 -21.16
C ILE A 122 -7.44 -12.65 -20.23
N THR A 123 -7.82 -13.89 -20.50
CA THR A 123 -7.23 -15.09 -19.90
C THR A 123 -5.83 -15.32 -20.48
N VAL A 124 -4.87 -14.46 -20.13
CA VAL A 124 -3.48 -14.59 -20.60
C VAL A 124 -2.88 -15.85 -19.98
N SER A 125 -2.37 -16.78 -20.78
CA SER A 125 -1.65 -17.94 -20.23
C SER A 125 -0.22 -17.58 -19.78
N LEU A 126 -0.08 -16.60 -18.88
CA LEU A 126 1.22 -16.32 -18.26
C LEU A 126 1.69 -17.57 -17.50
N PRO A 127 2.98 -17.96 -17.61
CA PRO A 127 3.54 -19.03 -16.80
C PRO A 127 3.30 -18.76 -15.31
N ALA A 128 2.84 -19.79 -14.58
CA ALA A 128 2.45 -19.65 -13.19
C ALA A 128 3.58 -19.07 -12.32
N GLU A 129 4.83 -19.49 -12.55
CA GLU A 129 6.00 -18.92 -11.86
C GLU A 129 6.19 -17.42 -12.10
N PHE A 130 5.92 -16.98 -13.33
CA PHE A 130 6.06 -15.57 -13.69
C PHE A 130 4.96 -14.71 -13.03
N ARG A 131 3.74 -15.25 -12.91
CA ARG A 131 2.66 -14.60 -12.17
C ARG A 131 2.99 -14.43 -10.69
N VAL A 132 3.56 -15.47 -10.06
CA VAL A 132 4.04 -15.41 -8.68
C VAL A 132 5.14 -14.35 -8.54
N LEU A 133 6.10 -14.32 -9.46
CA LEU A 133 7.18 -13.33 -9.44
C LEU A 133 6.64 -11.88 -9.51
N CYS A 134 5.68 -11.62 -10.40
CA CYS A 134 5.04 -10.31 -10.48
C CYS A 134 4.27 -9.97 -9.18
N SER A 135 3.56 -10.93 -8.61
CA SER A 135 2.80 -10.74 -7.36
C SER A 135 3.74 -10.42 -6.20
N TYR A 136 4.82 -11.20 -6.05
CA TYR A 136 5.89 -10.95 -5.08
C TYR A 136 6.49 -9.56 -5.27
N THR A 137 6.80 -9.18 -6.51
CA THR A 137 7.42 -7.87 -6.81
C THR A 137 6.51 -6.72 -6.41
N LEU A 138 5.20 -6.84 -6.69
CA LEU A 138 4.22 -5.84 -6.28
C LEU A 138 4.13 -5.74 -4.76
N LEU A 139 3.89 -6.87 -4.09
CA LEU A 139 3.71 -6.96 -2.64
C LEU A 139 4.96 -6.52 -1.87
N LYS A 140 6.17 -6.77 -2.39
CA LYS A 140 7.40 -6.27 -1.77
C LYS A 140 7.45 -4.73 -1.72
N VAL A 141 6.82 -4.05 -2.68
CA VAL A 141 6.75 -2.58 -2.72
C VAL A 141 5.60 -2.07 -1.86
N VAL A 142 4.39 -2.62 -2.03
CA VAL A 142 3.16 -2.06 -1.44
C VAL A 142 2.66 -2.77 -0.18
N GLY A 143 3.25 -3.90 0.20
CA GLY A 143 2.74 -4.78 1.26
C GLY A 143 2.58 -4.08 2.60
N HIS A 144 3.56 -3.24 2.99
CA HIS A 144 3.46 -2.44 4.22
C HIS A 144 2.27 -1.46 4.19
N ALA A 145 2.06 -0.77 3.07
CA ALA A 145 0.98 0.20 2.92
C ALA A 145 -0.40 -0.49 2.85
N LEU A 146 -0.47 -1.70 2.29
CA LEU A 146 -1.69 -2.51 2.31
C LEU A 146 -1.98 -3.08 3.69
N ALA A 147 -0.97 -3.45 4.47
CA ALA A 147 -1.17 -3.97 5.82
C ALA A 147 -1.80 -2.93 6.77
N ASP A 148 -1.47 -1.65 6.60
CA ASP A 148 -2.03 -0.57 7.40
C ASP A 148 -3.55 -0.40 7.22
N VAL A 149 -4.09 -0.73 6.04
CA VAL A 149 -5.48 -0.38 5.69
C VAL A 149 -6.33 -1.59 5.30
N ASP A 150 -5.71 -2.72 4.98
CA ASP A 150 -6.39 -3.91 4.46
C ASP A 150 -5.63 -5.23 4.72
N ALA A 151 -5.21 -5.42 5.97
CA ALA A 151 -4.43 -6.59 6.39
C ALA A 151 -5.12 -7.93 6.08
N CYS A 152 -6.44 -8.02 6.23
CA CYS A 152 -7.19 -9.25 5.99
C CYS A 152 -7.08 -9.73 4.54
N HIS A 153 -7.27 -8.83 3.55
CA HIS A 153 -7.11 -9.20 2.15
C HIS A 153 -5.65 -9.50 1.80
N LEU A 154 -4.70 -8.76 2.37
CA LEU A 154 -3.27 -9.02 2.16
C LEU A 154 -2.88 -10.43 2.64
N VAL A 155 -3.28 -10.82 3.86
CA VAL A 155 -3.04 -12.17 4.40
C VAL A 155 -3.67 -13.24 3.52
N ALA A 156 -4.90 -13.02 3.04
CA ALA A 156 -5.57 -13.96 2.12
C ALA A 156 -4.81 -14.13 0.79
N PHE A 157 -4.28 -13.05 0.21
CA PHE A 157 -3.46 -13.11 -1.00
C PHE A 157 -2.16 -13.89 -0.78
N ILE A 158 -1.48 -13.65 0.34
CA ILE A 158 -0.23 -14.36 0.68
C ILE A 158 -0.50 -15.84 0.91
N GLY A 159 -1.57 -16.17 1.64
CA GLY A 159 -2.01 -17.56 1.83
C GLY A 159 -2.22 -18.29 0.51
N LYS A 160 -2.89 -17.64 -0.46
CA LYS A 160 -3.08 -18.19 -1.81
C LYS A 160 -1.76 -18.41 -2.55
N LEU A 161 -0.78 -17.51 -2.44
CA LEU A 161 0.55 -17.72 -3.04
C LEU A 161 1.26 -18.92 -2.42
N VAL A 162 1.14 -19.10 -1.10
CA VAL A 162 1.73 -20.25 -0.39
C VAL A 162 1.09 -21.55 -0.88
N GLU A 163 -0.25 -21.62 -0.91
CA GLU A 163 -0.98 -22.79 -1.42
C GLU A 163 -0.65 -23.11 -2.88
N LEU A 164 -0.55 -22.09 -3.72
CA LEU A 164 -0.21 -22.24 -5.13
C LEU A 164 1.20 -22.81 -5.31
N THR A 165 2.17 -22.30 -4.56
CA THR A 165 3.58 -22.70 -4.69
C THR A 165 3.94 -23.98 -3.93
N ALA A 166 3.09 -24.46 -3.03
CA ALA A 166 3.24 -25.77 -2.38
C ALA A 166 3.13 -26.95 -3.36
N LYS A 167 2.53 -26.73 -4.55
CA LYS A 167 2.42 -27.74 -5.61
C LYS A 167 3.80 -28.06 -6.23
N SER A 168 4.05 -29.33 -6.55
CA SER A 168 5.34 -29.84 -7.05
C SER A 168 5.82 -29.23 -8.37
N SER A 169 4.97 -28.47 -9.07
CA SER A 169 5.26 -27.80 -10.33
C SER A 169 6.11 -26.52 -10.20
N PHE A 170 6.35 -26.00 -8.99
CA PHE A 170 7.12 -24.77 -8.78
C PHE A 170 8.58 -25.04 -8.39
N GLY A 171 9.50 -24.34 -9.04
CA GLY A 171 10.92 -24.35 -8.70
C GLY A 171 11.20 -23.88 -7.26
N ALA A 172 12.28 -24.40 -6.67
CA ALA A 172 12.73 -23.99 -5.34
C ALA A 172 12.94 -22.46 -5.19
N PRO A 173 13.43 -21.72 -6.21
CA PRO A 173 13.56 -20.26 -6.12
C PRO A 173 12.22 -19.56 -5.89
N THR A 174 11.18 -19.91 -6.65
CA THR A 174 9.86 -19.30 -6.55
C THR A 174 9.20 -19.59 -5.19
N ARG A 175 9.34 -20.82 -4.68
CA ARG A 175 8.87 -21.18 -3.33
C ARG A 175 9.54 -20.35 -2.25
N ARG A 176 10.86 -20.14 -2.33
CA ARG A 176 11.60 -19.30 -1.37
C ARG A 176 11.12 -17.84 -1.38
N LEU A 177 10.81 -17.27 -2.55
CA LEU A 177 10.28 -15.90 -2.62
C LEU A 177 8.93 -15.77 -1.90
N VAL A 178 8.06 -16.76 -2.02
CA VAL A 178 6.76 -16.76 -1.33
C VAL A 178 6.91 -16.96 0.17
N GLU A 179 7.82 -17.82 0.62
CA GLU A 179 8.12 -17.96 2.05
C GLU A 179 8.76 -16.69 2.63
N GLU A 180 9.68 -16.03 1.89
CA GLU A 180 10.22 -14.71 2.27
C GLU A 180 9.08 -13.70 2.45
N LEU A 181 8.14 -13.66 1.50
CA LEU A 181 7.00 -12.77 1.56
C LEU A 181 6.10 -13.05 2.79
N ARG A 182 5.86 -14.32 3.08
CA ARG A 182 5.11 -14.75 4.27
C ARG A 182 5.81 -14.31 5.55
N GLU A 183 7.12 -14.56 5.65
CA GLU A 183 7.93 -14.14 6.78
C GLU A 183 7.86 -12.63 6.98
N ILE A 184 8.14 -11.84 5.94
CA ILE A 184 8.05 -10.36 5.96
C ILE A 184 6.64 -9.91 6.39
N SER A 185 5.59 -10.56 5.90
CA SER A 185 4.22 -10.18 6.26
C SER A 185 3.93 -10.37 7.75
N THR A 186 4.51 -11.40 8.36
CA THR A 186 4.33 -11.71 9.78
C THR A 186 5.24 -10.89 10.69
N THR A 187 6.41 -10.46 10.21
CA THR A 187 7.41 -9.77 11.04
C THR A 187 7.44 -8.26 10.83
N SER A 188 7.17 -7.77 9.62
CA SER A 188 7.40 -6.36 9.22
C SER A 188 6.18 -5.64 8.67
N TRP A 189 5.13 -6.35 8.23
CA TRP A 189 3.88 -5.74 7.75
C TRP A 189 2.76 -5.83 8.79
N GLN A 190 3.12 -5.55 10.04
CA GLN A 190 2.11 -5.42 11.08
C GLN A 190 1.28 -4.15 10.82
N PRO A 191 -0.07 -4.24 10.85
CA PRO A 191 -0.91 -3.06 10.65
C PRO A 191 -0.51 -1.98 11.66
N LYS A 192 -0.28 -0.75 11.22
CA LYS A 192 -0.28 0.38 12.15
C LYS A 192 -1.62 0.41 12.86
N ARG A 193 -1.60 0.06 14.15
CA ARG A 193 -2.80 0.19 14.96
C ARG A 193 -3.00 1.67 15.24
N VAL A 194 -4.06 2.21 14.65
CA VAL A 194 -4.60 3.50 15.03
C VAL A 194 -5.39 3.29 16.31
N LEU A 195 -5.00 4.01 17.36
CA LEU A 195 -5.81 4.11 18.57
C LEU A 195 -6.44 5.49 18.62
N THR A 196 -7.74 5.51 18.82
CA THR A 196 -8.45 6.74 19.15
C THR A 196 -8.24 6.98 20.64
N VAL A 197 -7.56 8.07 20.96
CA VAL A 197 -7.26 8.52 22.31
C VAL A 197 -8.30 9.57 22.67
N ARG A 198 -9.17 9.25 23.62
CA ARG A 198 -9.99 10.25 24.29
C ARG A 198 -9.26 10.70 25.54
N ALA A 199 -9.01 11.99 25.64
CA ALA A 199 -8.40 12.61 26.80
C ALA A 199 -9.32 13.71 27.32
N GLU A 200 -9.71 13.63 28.59
CA GLU A 200 -10.67 14.55 29.21
C GLU A 200 -10.06 15.15 30.47
N MET A 201 -10.25 16.46 30.63
CA MET A 201 -9.62 17.19 31.73
C MET A 201 -10.48 17.10 33.00
N VAL A 202 -9.97 16.45 34.05
CA VAL A 202 -10.68 16.25 35.32
C VAL A 202 -9.91 16.89 36.47
N ALA A 203 -10.27 18.14 36.79
CA ALA A 203 -9.70 18.96 37.86
C ALA A 203 -8.15 19.08 37.81
N SER A 204 -7.43 18.12 38.38
CA SER A 204 -5.97 18.08 38.48
C SER A 204 -5.28 17.04 37.57
N HIS A 205 -6.05 16.16 36.91
CA HIS A 205 -5.53 15.05 36.12
C HIS A 205 -6.34 14.85 34.84
N VAL A 206 -5.68 14.36 33.80
CA VAL A 206 -6.30 14.01 32.52
C VAL A 206 -6.67 12.54 32.58
N GLU A 207 -7.96 12.24 32.42
CA GLU A 207 -8.43 10.88 32.19
C GLU A 207 -8.21 10.54 30.73
N VAL A 208 -7.48 9.46 30.48
CA VAL A 208 -7.14 9.00 29.14
C VAL A 208 -7.78 7.64 28.93
N SER A 209 -8.47 7.47 27.81
CA SER A 209 -8.93 6.18 27.33
C SER A 209 -8.53 5.98 25.88
N CYS A 210 -8.15 4.75 25.55
CA CYS A 210 -7.72 4.38 24.21
C CYS A 210 -8.64 3.30 23.67
N THR A 211 -9.18 3.50 22.49
CA THR A 211 -9.98 2.49 21.78
C THR A 211 -9.26 2.05 20.51
N ASN A 212 -9.36 0.77 20.19
CA ASN A 212 -8.90 0.24 18.92
C ASN A 212 -9.89 0.59 17.79
N MET A 213 -9.53 0.31 16.53
CA MET A 213 -10.43 0.54 15.39
C MET A 213 -11.74 -0.26 15.43
N GLY A 214 -11.85 -1.28 16.30
CA GLY A 214 -13.07 -2.02 16.56
C GLY A 214 -13.97 -1.39 17.63
N GLY A 215 -13.57 -0.26 18.21
CA GLY A 215 -14.28 0.41 19.31
C GLY A 215 -14.06 -0.23 20.67
N GLU A 216 -13.19 -1.24 20.77
CA GLU A 216 -12.88 -1.88 22.05
C GLU A 216 -11.85 -1.04 22.81
N GLN A 217 -12.11 -0.80 24.09
CA GLN A 217 -11.17 -0.13 24.96
C GLN A 217 -9.96 -1.03 25.23
N VAL A 218 -8.76 -0.52 24.91
CA VAL A 218 -7.50 -1.26 25.08
C VAL A 218 -6.61 -0.71 26.19
N CYS A 219 -6.78 0.56 26.56
CA CYS A 219 -6.17 1.15 27.74
C CYS A 219 -7.06 2.23 28.37
N ALA A 220 -6.92 2.42 29.67
CA ALA A 220 -7.35 3.62 30.37
C ALA A 220 -6.48 3.89 31.59
N PHE A 221 -6.12 5.15 31.77
CA PHE A 221 -5.23 5.60 32.84
C PHE A 221 -5.36 7.11 33.05
N ASN A 222 -4.74 7.60 34.12
CA ASN A 222 -4.74 9.00 34.48
C ASN A 222 -3.33 9.57 34.37
N LEU A 223 -3.22 10.76 33.79
CA LEU A 223 -1.99 11.55 33.76
C LEU A 223 -2.17 12.83 34.56
N MET A 224 -1.09 13.39 35.07
CA MET A 224 -1.12 14.76 35.58
C MET A 224 -1.43 15.73 34.44
N ALA A 225 -2.17 16.82 34.70
CA ALA A 225 -2.44 17.85 33.69
C ALA A 225 -1.17 18.46 33.07
N SER A 226 -0.08 18.47 33.84
CA SER A 226 1.25 18.94 33.43
C SER A 226 2.06 17.90 32.63
N ALA A 227 1.53 16.70 32.39
CA ALA A 227 2.20 15.69 31.58
C ALA A 227 2.32 16.18 30.14
N LYS A 228 3.45 15.89 29.51
CA LYS A 228 3.69 16.25 28.11
C LYS A 228 3.14 15.18 27.18
N ILE A 229 2.94 15.54 25.91
CA ILE A 229 2.49 14.58 24.88
C ILE A 229 3.41 13.33 24.78
N PRO A 230 4.75 13.42 24.90
CA PRO A 230 5.61 12.24 24.88
C PRO A 230 5.39 11.32 26.09
N ASP A 231 5.04 11.87 27.26
CA ASP A 231 4.70 11.09 28.45
C ASP A 231 3.39 10.30 28.21
N LEU A 232 2.40 10.94 27.59
CA LEU A 232 1.17 10.27 27.15
C LEU A 232 1.46 9.15 26.16
N VAL A 233 2.25 9.41 25.13
CA VAL A 233 2.65 8.40 24.13
C VAL A 233 3.36 7.22 24.81
N ALA A 234 4.28 7.51 25.74
CA ALA A 234 5.04 6.48 26.45
C ALA A 234 4.13 5.61 27.33
N GLU A 235 3.18 6.22 28.03
CA GLU A 235 2.24 5.50 28.90
C GLU A 235 1.24 4.65 28.08
N VAL A 236 0.73 5.16 26.95
CA VAL A 236 -0.09 4.34 26.05
C VAL A 236 0.71 3.14 25.56
N LYS A 237 1.99 3.33 25.18
CA LYS A 237 2.85 2.25 24.73
C LYS A 237 3.19 1.24 25.83
N SER A 238 3.32 1.67 27.09
CA SER A 238 3.65 0.78 28.21
C SER A 238 2.49 -0.15 28.58
N GLN A 239 1.25 0.33 28.45
CA GLN A 239 0.05 -0.43 28.81
C GLN A 239 -0.44 -1.36 27.70
N ILE A 240 -0.04 -1.11 26.45
CA ILE A 240 -0.32 -2.03 25.35
C ILE A 240 0.69 -3.18 25.43
N LEU A 241 0.20 -4.35 25.85
CA LEU A 241 0.94 -5.60 26.10
C LEU A 241 1.76 -6.17 24.91
N ASN A 242 1.88 -5.46 23.79
CA ASN A 242 2.65 -5.91 22.63
C ASN A 242 3.58 -4.79 22.13
N PRO A 243 4.86 -5.11 21.85
CA PRO A 243 5.85 -4.16 21.35
C PRO A 243 5.53 -3.86 19.88
N PHE A 244 4.56 -2.97 19.64
CA PHE A 244 4.28 -2.49 18.30
C PHE A 244 5.26 -1.36 17.98
N GLU A 245 6.14 -1.59 17.01
CA GLU A 245 7.11 -0.56 16.56
C GLU A 245 6.44 0.67 15.93
N ALA A 246 5.19 0.55 15.45
CA ALA A 246 4.46 1.64 14.81
C ALA A 246 3.00 1.73 15.31
N LEU A 247 2.79 2.51 16.36
CA LEU A 247 1.48 2.90 16.89
C LEU A 247 1.17 4.33 16.44
N THR A 248 0.00 4.59 15.88
CA THR A 248 -0.46 5.95 15.58
C THR A 248 -1.57 6.33 16.56
N LEU A 249 -1.37 7.44 17.27
CA LEU A 249 -2.35 7.95 18.22
C LEU A 249 -3.08 9.14 17.60
N ILE A 250 -4.41 9.07 17.57
CA ILE A 250 -5.28 10.13 17.08
C ILE A 250 -6.21 10.51 18.22
N LEU A 251 -6.30 11.78 18.56
CA LEU A 251 -7.29 12.27 19.51
C LEU A 251 -8.70 12.01 18.98
N GLU A 252 -9.70 11.86 19.86
CA GLU A 252 -11.11 11.75 19.45
C GLU A 252 -11.57 12.91 18.54
N THR A 253 -10.93 14.07 18.67
CA THR A 253 -11.12 15.25 17.80
C THR A 253 -10.58 15.07 16.37
N GLY A 254 -9.90 13.97 16.07
CA GLY A 254 -9.28 13.67 14.77
C GLY A 254 -7.85 14.21 14.62
N VAL A 255 -7.31 14.87 15.65
CA VAL A 255 -5.95 15.43 15.62
C VAL A 255 -4.92 14.34 15.88
N LEU A 256 -3.92 14.23 15.01
CA LEU A 256 -2.80 13.31 15.18
C LEU A 256 -1.88 13.83 16.28
N LEU A 257 -1.56 12.99 17.28
CA LEU A 257 -0.66 13.38 18.37
C LEU A 257 0.80 13.30 17.89
N PRO A 258 1.54 14.42 17.83
CA PRO A 258 2.96 14.42 17.49
C PRO A 258 3.78 13.73 18.59
N HIS A 259 4.72 12.86 18.22
CA HIS A 259 5.51 12.09 19.19
C HIS A 259 6.57 12.90 19.94
N ASP A 260 6.99 14.06 19.40
CA ASP A 260 8.12 14.86 19.90
C ASP A 260 7.71 16.27 20.35
N ASP A 261 6.42 16.51 20.58
CA ASP A 261 5.91 17.84 20.95
C ASP A 261 5.94 18.03 22.48
N GLU A 262 6.68 19.03 22.94
CA GLU A 262 6.84 19.34 24.36
C GLU A 262 5.61 20.02 25.00
N THR A 263 4.54 20.23 24.23
CA THR A 263 3.27 20.78 24.69
C THR A 263 2.64 19.88 25.77
N THR A 264 1.98 20.49 26.76
CA THR A 264 1.26 19.74 27.79
C THR A 264 -0.06 19.22 27.24
N VAL A 265 -0.48 18.04 27.70
CA VAL A 265 -1.78 17.47 27.30
C VAL A 265 -2.93 18.39 27.71
N GLY A 266 -2.82 19.05 28.87
CA GLY A 266 -3.83 19.99 29.35
C GLY A 266 -3.99 21.24 28.45
N ASP A 267 -2.87 21.79 27.96
CA ASP A 267 -2.92 22.95 27.06
C ASP A 267 -3.47 22.56 25.68
N LEU A 268 -3.04 21.42 25.13
CA LEU A 268 -3.59 20.89 23.87
C LEU A 268 -5.11 20.68 23.95
N LEU A 269 -5.61 20.13 25.06
CA LEU A 269 -7.04 19.91 25.25
C LEU A 269 -7.82 21.23 25.39
N ARG A 270 -7.23 22.24 26.04
CA ARG A 270 -7.83 23.57 26.15
C ARG A 270 -7.94 24.22 24.78
N ASP A 271 -6.86 24.21 24.00
CA ASP A 271 -6.80 24.80 22.66
C ASP A 271 -7.78 24.14 21.68
N LEU A 272 -8.14 22.87 21.88
CA LEU A 272 -9.12 22.15 21.05
C LEU A 272 -10.59 22.41 21.45
N HIS A 273 -10.84 22.96 22.63
CA HIS A 273 -12.19 23.29 23.10
C HIS A 273 -12.58 24.76 22.88
N GLU A 274 -11.60 25.63 22.58
CA GLU A 274 -11.81 27.03 22.18
C GLU A 274 -12.16 27.17 20.69
#